data_AF-A0A8I0V9K2-F1
#
_entry.id   AF-A0A8I0V9K2-F1
#
_cell.length_a   1.000
_cell.length_b   1.000
_cell.length_c   1.000
_cell.angle_alpha   90.00
_cell.angle_beta   90.00
_cell.angle_gamma   90.00
#
_symmetry.space_group_name_H-M   'P 1'
#
loop_
_entity.id
_entity.type
_entity.pdbx_description
1 polymer ?
#
loop_
_entity_poly.entity_id
_entity_poly.type
_entity_poly.pdbx_seq_one_letter_code
_entity_poly.pdbx_strand_id
1 'polypeptide(L)'
;MDPALVRALAADHETWATDDPRLLALRQRSGGRRRAVLVVDAALRAWWAERSAADPEGSAAALAASVAHAIAEARAGERHLVLDGGRLRPSTRTTTPAVRDTAPSSGARWVAHVPVERDGSPDPA
;
A
#
# COMPACT_ATOMS: atom_id res chain seq x y z
N MET A 1 11.20 5.93 -5.74
CA MET A 1 11.02 5.13 -4.51
C MET A 1 12.21 5.41 -3.60
N ASP A 2 12.02 5.62 -2.29
CA ASP A 2 13.13 5.84 -1.35
C ASP A 2 13.86 4.50 -1.07
N PRO A 3 15.18 4.39 -1.34
CA PRO A 3 15.93 3.15 -1.10
C PRO A 3 16.09 2.78 0.38
N ALA A 4 16.06 3.74 1.31
CA ALA A 4 16.08 3.45 2.75
C ALA A 4 14.78 2.80 3.20
N LEU A 5 13.64 3.28 2.70
CA LEU A 5 12.32 2.68 2.94
C LEU A 5 12.25 1.24 2.42
N VAL A 6 12.77 0.99 1.20
CA VAL A 6 12.82 -0.37 0.63
C VAL A 6 13.72 -1.28 1.47
N ARG A 7 14.90 -0.79 1.90
CA ARG A 7 15.82 -1.55 2.76
C ARG A 7 15.20 -1.90 4.11
N ALA A 8 14.44 -0.99 4.72
CA ALA A 8 13.73 -1.24 5.97
C ALA A 8 12.74 -2.42 5.87
N LEU A 9 12.14 -2.61 4.70
CA LEU A 9 11.18 -3.69 4.47
C LEU A 9 11.83 -5.00 4.01
N ALA A 10 13.05 -4.94 3.47
CA ALA A 10 13.69 -6.06 2.79
C ALA A 10 13.95 -7.29 3.67
N ALA A 11 14.13 -7.08 4.99
CA ALA A 11 14.35 -8.15 5.96
C ALA A 11 13.15 -9.10 6.06
N ASP A 12 11.93 -8.55 6.10
CA ASP A 12 10.70 -9.31 6.33
C ASP A 12 9.88 -9.51 5.04
N HIS A 13 10.11 -8.67 4.03
CA HIS A 13 9.30 -8.62 2.83
C HIS A 13 10.17 -8.69 1.56
N GLU A 14 9.69 -9.45 0.58
CA GLU A 14 10.06 -9.24 -0.81
C GLU A 14 9.34 -7.99 -1.31
N THR A 15 10.05 -7.11 -2.00
CA THR A 15 9.50 -5.84 -2.51
C THR A 15 9.74 -5.70 -4.00
N TRP A 16 8.77 -5.22 -4.76
CA TRP A 16 8.96 -4.86 -6.17
C TRP A 16 8.21 -3.58 -6.52
N ALA A 17 8.79 -2.82 -7.44
CA ALA A 17 8.14 -1.63 -7.99
C ALA A 17 6.90 -2.04 -8.79
N THR A 18 5.93 -1.13 -8.83
CA THR A 18 4.79 -1.21 -9.75
C THR A 18 4.91 -0.11 -10.81
N ASP A 19 4.02 -0.11 -11.81
CA ASP A 19 3.96 0.95 -12.81
C ASP A 19 3.64 2.33 -12.19
N ASP A 20 2.96 2.37 -11.04
CA ASP A 20 2.78 3.59 -10.27
C ASP A 20 3.95 3.76 -9.27
N PRO A 21 4.76 4.82 -9.38
CA PRO A 21 5.89 5.07 -8.48
C PRO A 21 5.48 5.38 -7.02
N ARG A 22 4.18 5.55 -6.77
CA ARG A 22 3.59 5.70 -5.43
C ARG A 22 3.18 4.37 -4.82
N LEU A 23 3.26 3.27 -5.54
CA LEU A 23 2.86 1.95 -5.05
C LEU A 23 4.08 1.04 -4.99
N LEU A 24 4.29 0.44 -3.82
CA LEU A 24 5.32 -0.57 -3.59
C LEU A 24 4.63 -1.88 -3.26
N ALA A 25 4.78 -2.88 -4.13
CA ALA A 25 4.21 -4.19 -3.88
C ALA A 25 5.12 -4.99 -2.93
N LEU A 26 4.48 -5.70 -2.00
CA LEU A 26 5.10 -6.40 -0.89
C LEU A 26 4.59 -7.84 -0.84
N ARG A 27 5.47 -8.76 -0.46
CA ARG A 27 5.12 -10.12 -0.04
C ARG A 27 5.88 -10.49 1.20
N GLN A 28 5.17 -11.00 2.21
CA GLN A 28 5.82 -11.53 3.41
C GLN A 28 6.72 -12.71 3.04
N ARG A 29 7.96 -12.71 3.55
CA ARG A 29 8.92 -13.81 3.37
C ARG A 29 8.55 -15.02 4.23
N SER A 30 8.13 -14.76 5.46
CA SER A 30 7.71 -15.76 6.45
C SER A 30 6.19 -15.81 6.60
N GLY A 31 5.68 -16.89 7.20
CA GLY A 31 4.26 -17.11 7.42
C GLY A 31 3.46 -17.40 6.14
N GLY A 32 2.22 -16.92 6.08
CA GLY A 32 1.26 -17.18 5.00
C GLY A 32 1.59 -16.52 3.65
N ARG A 33 2.77 -15.90 3.50
CA ARG A 33 3.24 -15.23 2.28
C ARG A 33 2.22 -14.29 1.66
N ARG A 34 1.49 -13.58 2.52
CA ARG A 34 0.46 -12.63 2.11
C ARG A 34 1.09 -11.51 1.29
N ARG A 35 0.31 -11.02 0.32
CA ARG A 35 0.69 -9.94 -0.58
C ARG A 35 -0.08 -8.68 -0.22
N ALA A 36 0.59 -7.54 -0.30
CA ALA A 36 0.00 -6.23 -0.10
C ALA A 36 0.70 -5.19 -0.97
N VAL A 37 0.12 -4.00 -1.05
CA VAL A 37 0.68 -2.85 -1.78
C VAL A 37 0.75 -1.68 -0.81
N LEU A 38 1.95 -1.26 -0.46
CA LEU A 38 2.17 -0.07 0.34
C LEU A 38 2.00 1.18 -0.52
N VAL A 39 1.14 2.08 -0.08
CA VAL A 39 0.93 3.38 -0.69
C VAL A 39 1.95 4.37 -0.14
N VAL A 40 2.92 4.73 -0.97
CA VAL A 40 4.02 5.68 -0.69
C VAL A 40 3.62 7.09 -1.13
N ASP A 41 2.54 7.58 -0.54
CA ASP A 41 2.01 8.93 -0.73
C ASP A 41 2.83 10.00 0.05
N ALA A 42 2.43 11.26 -0.06
CA ALA A 42 3.11 12.37 0.60
C ALA A 42 3.11 12.23 2.13
N ALA A 43 2.03 11.68 2.72
CA ALA A 43 1.92 11.49 4.15
C ALA A 43 2.91 10.42 4.64
N LEU A 44 2.99 9.27 3.95
CA LEU A 44 3.98 8.25 4.30
C LEU A 44 5.41 8.75 4.13
N ARG A 45 5.69 9.49 3.05
CA ARG A 45 7.03 10.06 2.83
C ARG A 45 7.44 11.05 3.92
N ALA A 46 6.54 11.94 4.32
CA ALA A 46 6.81 12.91 5.38
C ALA A 46 7.02 12.21 6.74
N TRP A 47 6.13 11.26 7.07
CA TRP A 47 6.24 10.47 8.29
C TRP A 47 7.55 9.69 8.36
N TRP A 48 7.97 9.08 7.24
CA TRP A 48 9.23 8.36 7.14
C TRP A 48 10.43 9.30 7.28
N ALA A 49 10.46 10.40 6.53
CA ALA A 49 11.56 11.35 6.55
C ALA A 49 11.79 11.95 7.95
N GLU A 50 10.72 12.32 8.66
CA GLU A 50 10.80 12.87 10.02
C GLU A 50 11.41 11.86 11.01
N ARG A 51 10.90 10.62 11.00
CA ARG A 51 11.33 9.60 11.97
C ARG A 51 12.71 9.06 11.66
N SER A 52 13.00 8.78 10.39
CA SER A 52 14.30 8.26 9.98
C SER A 52 15.42 9.28 10.16
N ALA A 53 15.13 10.57 10.16
CA ALA A 53 16.13 11.59 10.51
C ALA A 53 16.49 11.57 12.00
N ALA A 54 15.56 11.21 12.87
CA ALA A 54 15.77 11.14 14.32
C ALA A 54 16.37 9.80 14.77
N ASP A 55 15.86 8.68 14.23
CA ASP A 55 16.28 7.32 14.57
C ASP A 55 16.09 6.39 13.36
N PRO A 56 17.10 6.23 12.49
CA PRO A 56 16.99 5.43 11.29
C PRO A 56 16.65 3.95 11.55
N GLU A 57 17.31 3.34 12.54
CA GLU A 57 17.20 1.91 12.82
C GLU A 57 15.87 1.58 13.51
N GLY A 58 15.50 2.34 14.54
CA GLY A 58 14.21 2.15 15.21
C GLY A 58 13.04 2.47 14.28
N SER A 59 13.17 3.45 13.39
CA SER A 59 12.15 3.75 12.38
C SER A 59 11.99 2.64 11.35
N ALA A 60 13.10 2.04 10.91
CA ALA A 60 13.06 0.89 10.00
C ALA A 60 12.32 -0.30 10.62
N ALA A 61 12.67 -0.64 11.88
CA ALA A 61 12.00 -1.71 12.62
C ALA A 61 10.50 -1.42 12.85
N ALA A 62 10.17 -0.18 13.22
CA ALA A 62 8.79 0.25 13.44
C ALA A 62 7.95 0.20 12.15
N LEU A 63 8.53 0.58 11.01
CA LEU A 63 7.89 0.48 9.70
C LEU A 63 7.60 -0.98 9.33
N ALA A 64 8.61 -1.85 9.45
CA ALA A 64 8.46 -3.28 9.15
C ALA A 64 7.38 -3.94 10.01
N ALA A 65 7.38 -3.64 11.32
CA ALA A 65 6.36 -4.12 12.26
C ALA A 65 4.96 -3.60 11.90
N SER A 66 4.83 -2.31 11.55
CA SER A 66 3.55 -1.70 11.18
C SER A 66 2.98 -2.31 9.90
N VAL A 67 3.84 -2.61 8.91
CA VAL A 67 3.44 -3.30 7.67
C VAL A 67 2.97 -4.72 7.98
N ALA A 68 3.74 -5.49 8.75
CA ALA A 68 3.38 -6.85 9.12
C ALA A 68 2.03 -6.90 9.87
N HIS A 69 1.84 -5.98 10.82
CA HIS A 69 0.60 -5.84 11.58
C HIS A 69 -0.59 -5.52 10.67
N ALA A 70 -0.45 -4.55 9.76
CA ALA A 70 -1.50 -4.21 8.82
C ALA A 70 -1.86 -5.38 7.89
N ILE A 71 -0.86 -6.11 7.37
CA ILE A 71 -1.09 -7.31 6.56
C ILE A 71 -1.83 -8.42 7.34
N ALA A 72 -1.55 -8.55 8.64
CA ALA A 72 -2.24 -9.50 9.50
C ALA A 72 -3.73 -9.15 9.69
N GLU A 73 -4.05 -7.86 9.85
CA GLU A 73 -5.40 -7.32 10.02
C GLU A 73 -6.23 -7.24 8.73
N ALA A 74 -5.58 -7.28 7.56
CA ALA A 74 -6.24 -7.11 6.27
C ALA A 74 -7.34 -8.15 6.01
N ARG A 75 -8.52 -7.66 5.60
CA ARG A 75 -9.66 -8.47 5.19
C ARG A 75 -9.60 -8.80 3.69
N ALA A 76 -10.50 -9.66 3.24
CA ALA A 76 -10.63 -9.98 1.82
C ALA A 76 -10.85 -8.70 0.98
N GLY A 77 -10.00 -8.51 -0.03
CA GLY A 77 -10.04 -7.33 -0.92
C GLY A 77 -9.23 -6.11 -0.45
N GLU A 78 -8.82 -6.05 0.83
CA GLU A 78 -7.98 -4.98 1.37
C GLU A 78 -6.51 -5.24 1.06
N ARG A 79 -6.12 -4.95 -0.19
CA ARG A 79 -4.75 -5.19 -0.67
C ARG A 79 -3.79 -4.03 -0.45
N HIS A 80 -4.28 -2.83 -0.19
CA HIS A 80 -3.44 -1.64 -0.04
C HIS A 80 -3.20 -1.32 1.44
N LEU A 81 -2.02 -0.80 1.76
CA LEU A 81 -1.67 -0.30 3.08
C LEU A 81 -1.47 1.20 2.97
N VAL A 82 -2.24 1.96 3.75
CA VAL A 82 -2.27 3.43 3.69
C VAL A 82 -1.97 3.99 5.06
N LEU A 83 -1.14 5.04 5.14
CA LEU A 83 -0.86 5.72 6.40
C LEU A 83 -2.01 6.66 6.76
N ASP A 84 -2.76 6.34 7.80
CA ASP A 84 -3.88 7.15 8.28
C ASP A 84 -3.70 7.45 9.79
N GLY A 85 -3.68 8.73 10.15
CA GLY A 85 -3.48 9.16 11.54
C GLY A 85 -2.18 8.64 12.18
N GLY A 86 -1.11 8.47 11.40
CA GLY A 86 0.17 7.94 11.87
C GLY A 86 0.24 6.42 12.02
N ARG A 87 -0.78 5.68 11.56
CA ARG A 87 -0.83 4.21 11.58
C ARG A 87 -1.10 3.66 10.17
N LEU A 88 -0.38 2.61 9.78
CA LEU A 88 -0.70 1.88 8.55
C LEU A 88 -1.99 1.08 8.74
N ARG A 89 -2.94 1.28 7.82
CA ARG A 89 -4.23 0.58 7.82
C ARG A 89 -4.45 -0.14 6.48
N PRO A 90 -5.01 -1.36 6.51
CA PRO A 90 -5.51 -2.02 5.31
C PRO A 90 -6.60 -1.19 4.64
N SER A 91 -6.61 -1.22 3.32
CA SER A 91 -7.54 -0.44 2.51
C SER A 91 -7.77 -1.12 1.16
N THR A 92 -8.95 -0.91 0.60
CA THR A 92 -9.23 -1.18 -0.81
C THR A 92 -8.75 -0.04 -1.72
N ARG A 93 -8.47 1.14 -1.15
CA ARG A 93 -8.08 2.36 -1.86
C ARG A 93 -6.57 2.56 -1.87
N THR A 94 -6.09 3.27 -2.88
CA THR A 94 -4.68 3.65 -3.06
C THR A 94 -4.34 5.00 -2.43
N THR A 95 -5.25 5.62 -1.67
CA THR A 95 -5.03 6.91 -0.99
C THR A 95 -5.70 6.92 0.39
N THR A 96 -5.24 7.83 1.26
CA THR A 96 -5.92 8.13 2.53
C THR A 96 -7.36 8.60 2.26
N PRO A 97 -8.32 8.22 3.11
CA PRO A 97 -9.60 8.91 3.16
C PRO A 97 -9.34 10.38 3.50
N ALA A 98 -9.98 11.31 2.78
CA ALA A 98 -10.07 12.69 3.25
C ALA A 98 -10.69 12.63 4.65
N VAL A 99 -9.92 13.06 5.67
CA VAL A 99 -10.41 13.22 7.03
C VAL A 99 -11.69 14.06 6.96
N ARG A 100 -12.74 13.65 7.69
CA ARG A 100 -14.10 14.20 7.65
C ARG A 100 -14.13 15.74 7.68
N ASP A 101 -14.08 16.33 6.50
CA ASP A 101 -14.65 17.65 6.17
C ASP A 101 -15.15 17.72 4.72
N THR A 102 -14.90 16.66 3.93
CA THR A 102 -15.63 16.48 2.67
C THR A 102 -16.86 15.64 2.95
N ALA A 103 -18.02 16.29 3.07
CA ALA A 103 -19.30 15.61 3.03
C ALA A 103 -19.33 14.65 1.83
N PRO A 104 -19.83 13.41 1.98
CA PRO A 104 -19.97 12.52 0.84
C PRO A 104 -20.89 13.20 -0.18
N SER A 105 -20.40 13.45 -1.39
CA SER A 105 -21.26 13.84 -2.50
C SER A 105 -22.16 12.65 -2.81
N SER A 106 -23.40 12.69 -2.32
CA SER A 106 -24.47 11.79 -2.70
C SER A 106 -24.62 11.79 -4.22
N GLY A 107 -24.13 10.75 -4.89
CA GLY A 107 -24.23 10.67 -6.35
C GLY A 107 -23.45 9.53 -7.03
N ALA A 108 -22.47 8.90 -6.38
CA ALA A 108 -21.71 7.84 -7.02
C ALA A 108 -22.46 6.50 -6.92
N ARG A 109 -23.24 6.18 -7.96
CA ARG A 109 -23.78 4.84 -8.23
C ARG A 109 -22.61 3.85 -8.32
N TRP A 110 -22.67 2.77 -7.54
CA TRP A 110 -21.72 1.67 -7.58
C TRP A 110 -21.65 1.08 -8.99
N VAL A 111 -20.48 1.13 -9.61
CA VAL A 111 -20.20 0.42 -10.87
C VAL A 111 -19.26 -0.73 -10.54
N ALA A 112 -19.68 -1.96 -10.87
CA ALA A 112 -18.86 -3.14 -10.72
C ALA A 112 -17.63 -3.04 -11.64
N HIS A 113 -16.43 -3.26 -11.09
CA HIS A 113 -15.21 -3.38 -11.86
C HIS A 113 -15.24 -4.71 -12.63
N VAL A 114 -15.43 -4.64 -13.94
CA VAL A 114 -15.21 -5.77 -14.86
C VAL A 114 -13.75 -5.67 -15.34
N PRO A 115 -12.91 -6.70 -15.13
CA PRO A 115 -11.60 -6.75 -15.76
C PRO A 115 -11.78 -6.89 -17.28
N VAL A 116 -11.14 -6.01 -18.04
CA VAL A 116 -10.99 -6.18 -19.49
C VAL A 116 -10.04 -7.36 -19.69
N GLU A 117 -10.59 -8.53 -19.98
CA GLU A 117 -9.86 -9.55 -20.73
C GLU A 117 -9.66 -8.99 -22.13
N ARG A 118 -8.39 -8.79 -22.50
CA ARG A 118 -8.02 -8.40 -23.85
C ARG A 118 -8.18 -9.65 -24.71
N ASP A 119 -9.40 -9.92 -25.16
CA ASP A 119 -9.65 -10.90 -26.21
C ASP A 119 -8.83 -10.50 -27.42
N GLY A 120 -7.85 -11.34 -27.74
CA GLY A 120 -7.21 -11.34 -29.05
C GLY A 120 -8.29 -11.63 -30.07
N SER A 121 -8.58 -10.64 -30.90
CA SER A 121 -9.47 -10.77 -32.05
C SER A 121 -9.06 -12.00 -32.89
N PRO A 122 -9.95 -12.97 -33.15
CA PRO A 122 -9.74 -13.87 -34.28
C PRO A 122 -9.98 -13.07 -35.56
N ASP A 123 -8.94 -12.96 -36.38
CA ASP A 123 -9.00 -12.39 -37.73
C ASP A 123 -9.91 -13.28 -38.61
N PRO A 124 -10.93 -12.73 -39.30
CA PRO A 124 -11.72 -13.47 -40.27
C PRO A 124 -11.20 -13.25 -41.70
N ALA A 125 -10.54 -14.26 -42.28
CA ALA A 125 -10.73 -14.77 -43.65
C ALA A 125 -9.78 -15.92 -43.97
#